data_AF-A0AA38LA30-F1
#
_entry.id   AF-A0AA38LA30-F1
#
_cell.length_a   1.000
_cell.length_b   1.000
_cell.length_c   1.000
_cell.angle_alpha   90.00
_cell.angle_beta   90.00
_cell.angle_gamma   90.00
#
_symmetry.space_group_name_H-M   'P 1'
#
loop_
_entity.id
_entity.type
_entity.pdbx_description
1 polymer ?
#
loop_
_entity_poly.entity_id
_entity_poly.type
_entity_poly.pdbx_seq_one_letter_code
_entity_poly.pdbx_strand_id
1 'polypeptide(L)'
;PRIKLGAEGFEVSAHGLGCMGMSTFYGPFATGSIGELKKLVEEEKVKYIGLSEASTSTIQRAHVVHPITAAQLEWSLWTRDVEEEIIPTC
;
A
#
# COMPACT_ATOMS: atom_id res chain seq x y z
N PRO A 1 -12.40 15.00 -2.53
CA PRO A 1 -13.11 15.36 -1.27
C PRO A 1 -12.12 15.35 -0.08
N ARG A 2 -12.38 16.07 1.03
CA ARG A 2 -11.60 16.02 2.29
C ARG A 2 -12.53 15.53 3.42
N ILE A 3 -12.01 14.79 4.40
CA ILE A 3 -12.77 14.29 5.57
C ILE A 3 -12.05 14.61 6.87
N LYS A 4 -12.81 14.72 7.96
CA LYS A 4 -12.25 14.89 9.32
C LYS A 4 -11.77 13.56 9.87
N LEU A 5 -10.54 13.51 10.36
CA LEU A 5 -9.94 12.34 10.98
C LEU A 5 -10.00 12.47 12.51
N GLY A 6 -10.64 11.50 13.16
CA GLY A 6 -10.75 11.42 14.62
C GLY A 6 -11.56 12.55 15.28
N ALA A 7 -11.68 12.49 16.61
CA ALA A 7 -12.42 13.47 17.41
C ALA A 7 -11.70 14.83 17.50
N GLU A 8 -10.38 14.85 17.26
CA GLU A 8 -9.53 16.04 17.28
C GLU A 8 -9.57 16.84 15.97
N GLY A 9 -10.20 16.29 14.91
CA GLY A 9 -10.69 17.08 13.79
C GLY A 9 -9.68 17.47 12.70
N PHE A 10 -8.55 16.77 12.59
CA PHE A 10 -7.60 17.02 11.49
C PHE A 10 -8.25 16.73 10.14
N GLU A 11 -8.26 17.70 9.23
CA GLU A 11 -8.81 17.51 7.89
C GLU A 11 -7.80 16.81 6.99
N VAL A 12 -8.14 15.61 6.52
CA VAL A 12 -7.33 14.81 5.58
C VAL A 12 -8.01 14.73 4.22
N SER A 13 -7.24 14.42 3.17
CA SER A 13 -7.82 14.11 1.86
C SER A 13 -8.69 12.85 1.96
N ALA A 14 -9.88 12.85 1.36
CA ALA A 14 -10.77 11.69 1.27
C ALA A 14 -10.26 10.62 0.29
N HIS A 15 -9.15 10.86 -0.40
CA HIS A 15 -8.30 9.83 -0.97
C HIS A 15 -7.34 9.38 0.13
N GLY A 16 -7.84 8.52 1.02
CA GLY A 16 -7.02 7.87 2.03
C GLY A 16 -6.05 6.92 1.33
N LEU A 17 -4.84 7.40 1.06
CA LEU A 17 -3.72 6.53 0.76
C LEU A 17 -3.30 5.88 2.07
N GLY A 18 -3.97 4.79 2.43
CA GLY A 18 -3.49 3.89 3.46
C GLY A 18 -2.26 3.16 2.91
N CYS A 19 -1.11 3.82 2.92
CA CYS A 19 0.16 3.13 2.74
C CYS A 19 0.42 2.38 4.05
N MET A 20 -0.02 1.11 4.15
CA MET A 20 0.50 0.28 5.23
C MET A 20 1.89 -0.17 4.84
N GLY A 21 2.86 0.14 5.70
CA GLY A 21 4.17 -0.47 5.64
C GLY A 21 4.03 -1.97 5.77
N MET A 22 4.24 -2.69 4.67
CA MET A 22 4.57 -4.12 4.72
C MET A 22 6.07 -4.25 4.55
N SER A 23 6.79 -3.46 5.33
CA SER A 23 8.22 -3.65 5.44
C SER A 23 8.46 -4.99 6.15
N THR A 24 9.56 -5.64 5.81
CA THR A 24 10.07 -6.86 6.45
C THR A 24 10.15 -6.79 7.99
N PHE A 25 10.03 -5.59 8.57
CA PHE A 25 10.04 -5.33 10.01
C PHE A 25 8.81 -5.88 10.77
N TYR A 26 7.66 -6.09 10.11
CA TYR A 26 6.42 -6.53 10.78
C TYR A 26 6.09 -8.02 10.59
N GLY A 27 7.02 -8.80 10.03
CA GLY A 27 6.90 -10.25 9.85
C GLY A 27 6.78 -10.68 8.38
N PRO A 28 6.74 -12.00 8.10
CA PRO A 28 6.66 -12.51 6.74
C PRO A 28 5.36 -12.05 6.07
N PHE A 29 5.44 -11.64 4.80
CA PHE A 29 4.28 -11.28 4.00
C PHE A 29 3.33 -12.47 3.87
N ALA A 30 2.26 -12.45 4.66
CA ALA A 30 1.15 -13.37 4.54
C ALA A 30 0.09 -12.73 3.63
N THR A 31 -0.30 -13.44 2.56
CA THR A 31 -1.45 -13.08 1.72
C THR A 31 -2.73 -12.82 2.52
N GLY A 32 -2.84 -13.40 3.72
CA GLY A 32 -3.91 -13.14 4.68
C GLY A 32 -4.05 -11.66 5.08
N SER A 33 -2.95 -10.90 5.14
CA SER A 33 -2.99 -9.46 5.47
C SER A 33 -3.70 -8.64 4.38
N ILE A 34 -3.43 -8.94 3.11
CA ILE A 34 -4.14 -8.30 1.98
C ILE A 34 -5.60 -8.72 1.94
N GLY A 35 -5.90 -9.97 2.31
CA GLY A 35 -7.27 -10.45 2.47
C GLY A 35 -8.06 -9.66 3.50
N GLU A 36 -7.43 -9.28 4.62
CA GLU A 36 -8.09 -8.45 5.64
C GLU A 36 -8.26 -6.99 5.19
N LEU A 37 -7.25 -6.41 4.53
CA LEU A 37 -7.36 -5.08 3.95
C LEU A 37 -8.44 -5.00 2.88
N LYS A 38 -8.61 -6.06 2.08
CA LYS A 38 -9.71 -6.19 1.12
C LYS A 38 -11.08 -6.09 1.80
N LYS A 39 -11.28 -6.73 2.96
CA LYS A 39 -12.54 -6.58 3.70
C LYS A 39 -12.77 -5.13 4.12
N LEU A 40 -11.74 -4.42 4.54
CA LEU A 40 -11.86 -3.00 4.89
C LEU A 40 -12.22 -2.13 3.67
N VAL A 41 -11.78 -2.51 2.47
CA VAL A 41 -12.23 -1.89 1.21
C VAL A 41 -13.71 -2.19 0.96
N GLU A 42 -14.12 -3.45 1.12
CA GLU A 42 -15.52 -3.89 0.94
C GLU A 42 -16.47 -3.24 1.97
N GLU A 43 -15.99 -2.98 3.19
CA GLU A 43 -16.71 -2.25 4.25
C GLU A 43 -16.65 -0.71 4.08
N GLU A 44 -16.06 -0.21 2.99
CA GLU A 44 -15.87 1.22 2.68
C GLU A 44 -15.08 2.02 3.73
N LYS A 45 -14.38 1.33 4.64
CA LYS A 45 -13.53 1.95 5.67
C LYS A 45 -12.25 2.51 5.08
N VAL A 46 -11.77 1.91 4.00
CA VAL A 46 -10.66 2.40 3.17
C VAL A 46 -11.04 2.31 1.70
N LYS A 47 -10.46 3.16 0.86
CA LYS A 47 -10.78 3.16 -0.59
C LYS A 47 -9.81 2.36 -1.43
N TYR A 48 -8.55 2.34 -1.03
CA TYR A 48 -7.44 1.82 -1.83
C TYR A 48 -6.41 1.16 -0.94
N ILE A 49 -5.69 0.20 -1.51
CA ILE A 49 -4.59 -0.48 -0.84
C ILE A 49 -3.29 -0.05 -1.52
N GLY A 50 -2.33 0.43 -0.72
CA GLY A 50 -0.97 0.69 -1.14
C GLY A 50 0.03 -0.18 -0.38
N LEU A 51 1.15 -0.51 -1.01
CA LEU A 51 2.26 -1.20 -0.38
C LEU A 51 3.46 -0.27 -0.25
N SER A 52 4.30 -0.52 0.75
CA SER A 52 5.57 0.19 0.94
C SER A 52 6.69 -0.82 1.14
N GLU A 53 7.85 -0.57 0.51
CA GLU A 53 9.07 -1.40 0.56
C GLU A 53 8.83 -2.87 0.18
N ALA A 54 7.95 -3.11 -0.80
CA ALA A 54 7.57 -4.45 -1.24
C ALA A 54 8.43 -4.93 -2.42
N SER A 55 8.87 -6.18 -2.39
CA SER A 55 9.51 -6.84 -3.55
C SER A 55 8.51 -7.06 -4.69
N THR A 56 9.02 -7.25 -5.92
CA THR A 56 8.20 -7.63 -7.10
C THR A 56 7.28 -8.82 -6.84
N SER A 57 7.81 -9.88 -6.26
CA SER A 57 7.06 -11.09 -5.88
C SER A 57 5.97 -10.83 -4.83
N THR A 58 6.14 -9.82 -3.98
CA THR A 58 5.14 -9.41 -3.00
C THR A 58 4.04 -8.60 -3.66
N ILE A 59 4.41 -7.62 -4.50
CA ILE A 59 3.46 -6.81 -5.28
C ILE A 59 2.56 -7.72 -6.12
N GLN A 60 3.14 -8.66 -6.86
CA GLN A 60 2.38 -9.59 -7.72
C GLN A 60 1.41 -10.45 -6.92
N ARG A 61 1.86 -11.07 -5.81
CA ARG A 61 0.99 -11.89 -4.97
C ARG A 61 -0.12 -11.09 -4.31
N ALA A 62 0.16 -9.86 -3.87
CA ALA A 62 -0.83 -8.98 -3.28
C ALA A 62 -1.89 -8.57 -4.32
N HIS A 63 -1.45 -8.22 -5.54
CA HIS A 63 -2.33 -7.78 -6.63
C HIS A 63 -3.30 -8.87 -7.10
N VAL A 64 -2.92 -10.16 -6.98
CA VAL A 64 -3.82 -11.29 -7.22
C VAL A 64 -4.99 -11.35 -6.22
N VAL A 65 -4.76 -10.93 -4.97
CA VAL A 65 -5.80 -10.93 -3.92
C VAL A 65 -6.72 -9.71 -4.04
N HIS A 66 -6.13 -8.53 -4.23
CA HIS A 66 -6.84 -7.26 -4.44
C HIS A 66 -5.94 -6.27 -5.20
N PRO A 67 -6.47 -5.48 -6.16
CA PRO A 67 -5.67 -4.51 -6.90
C PRO A 67 -4.91 -3.52 -6.01
N ILE A 68 -3.59 -3.50 -6.14
CA ILE A 68 -2.73 -2.54 -5.45
C ILE A 68 -2.72 -1.23 -6.23
N THR A 69 -3.04 -0.13 -5.55
CA THR A 69 -3.19 1.21 -6.15
C THR A 69 -1.88 2.00 -6.15
N ALA A 70 -0.98 1.74 -5.20
CA ALA A 70 0.29 2.45 -5.10
C ALA A 70 1.39 1.56 -4.51
N ALA A 71 2.61 1.72 -5.00
CA ALA A 71 3.83 1.19 -4.39
C ALA A 71 4.72 2.37 -3.98
N GLN A 72 5.12 2.41 -2.71
CA GLN A 72 5.99 3.44 -2.14
C GLN A 72 7.36 2.83 -1.82
N LEU A 73 8.40 3.30 -2.50
CA LEU A 73 9.78 2.86 -2.29
C LEU A 73 10.74 4.05 -2.29
N GLU A 74 11.96 3.83 -1.81
CA GLU A 74 13.07 4.78 -2.01
C GLU A 74 13.45 4.88 -3.50
N TRP A 75 13.41 6.10 -4.03
CA TRP A 75 13.89 6.41 -5.38
C TRP A 75 14.43 7.84 -5.44
N SER A 76 15.68 7.99 -5.86
CA SER A 76 16.36 9.28 -5.97
C SER A 76 17.45 9.25 -7.06
N LEU A 77 18.15 10.36 -7.26
CA LEU A 77 19.32 10.39 -8.15
C LEU A 77 20.45 9.43 -7.68
N TRP A 78 20.49 9.11 -6.39
CA TRP A 78 21.51 8.27 -5.77
C TRP A 78 21.03 6.84 -5.46
N THR A 79 19.72 6.60 -5.53
CA THR A 79 19.09 5.30 -5.23
C THR A 79 18.18 4.94 -6.40
N ARG A 80 18.62 4.03 -7.28
CA ARG A 80 17.93 3.71 -8.55
C ARG A 80 17.64 2.22 -8.75
N ASP A 81 17.86 1.40 -7.72
CA ASP A 81 17.71 -0.06 -7.79
C ASP A 81 16.30 -0.51 -8.19
N VAL A 82 15.28 0.30 -7.87
CA VAL A 82 13.88 0.04 -8.21
C VAL A 82 13.59 0.06 -9.72
N GLU A 83 14.44 0.68 -10.53
CA GLU A 83 14.20 0.86 -11.97
C GLU A 83 14.31 -0.45 -12.76
N GLU A 84 15.10 -1.41 -12.30
CA GLU A 84 15.34 -2.68 -13.01
C GLU A 84 14.16 -3.64 -12.86
N GLU A 85 13.61 -3.78 -11.65
CA GLU A 85 12.61 -4.80 -11.34
C GLU A 85 11.26 -4.24 -10.88
N ILE A 86 11.26 -3.20 -10.04
CA ILE A 86 10.04 -2.72 -9.39
C ILE A 86 9.21 -1.84 -10.31
N ILE A 87 9.82 -0.86 -11.00
CA ILE A 87 9.11 0.02 -11.93
C ILE A 87 8.42 -0.77 -13.05
N PRO A 88 9.06 -1.76 -13.71
CA PRO A 88 8.39 -2.57 -14.73
C PRO A 88 7.25 -3.47 -14.21
N THR A 89 7.22 -3.72 -12.89
CA THR A 89 6.18 -4.56 -12.26
C THR A 89 4.90 -3.77 -11.92
N CYS A 90 5.02 -2.45 -11.76
CA CYS A 90 3.92 -1.54 -11.39
C CYS A 90 3.18 -1.00 -12.62
#